data_AF-A0A3B1BZV9-F1
#
_entry.id   AF-A0A3B1BZV9-F1
#
_cell.length_a   1.000
_cell.length_b   1.000
_cell.length_c   1.000
_cell.angle_alpha   90.00
_cell.angle_beta   90.00
_cell.angle_gamma   90.00
#
_symmetry.space_group_name_H-M   'P 1'
#
loop_
_entity.id
_entity.type
_entity.pdbx_description
1 polymer ?
#
loop_
_entity_poly.entity_id
_entity_poly.type
_entity_poly.pdbx_seq_one_letter_code
_entity_poly.pdbx_strand_id
1 'polypeptide(L)'
;MNERFIYLIERYFSDELMSDEKNEFDSLLLNKNLRDEFEEQKRVKEVLDKMKLKNPSVEVWDKYWLGIYNKIERGLAWIAISVGFLILIIYGSIEAVEQFFADTQTPGIVKFGISALVIGGLILLFSVIREKLFTGTRDKYKEVQR
;
A
#
# COMPACT_ATOMS: atom_id res chain seq x y z
N MET A 1 -11.79 37.79 15.43
CA MET A 1 -10.68 37.52 14.48
C MET A 1 -11.32 37.37 13.10
N ASN A 2 -10.84 38.07 12.07
CA ASN A 2 -11.48 38.03 10.75
C ASN A 2 -10.98 36.78 9.99
N GLU A 3 -11.87 35.84 9.69
CA GLU A 3 -11.53 34.61 8.94
C GLU A 3 -10.87 34.92 7.58
N ARG A 4 -11.29 36.02 6.93
CA ARG A 4 -10.71 36.47 5.67
C ARG A 4 -9.25 36.88 5.80
N PHE A 5 -8.89 37.50 6.92
CA PHE A 5 -7.51 37.93 7.17
C PHE A 5 -6.58 36.74 7.37
N ILE A 6 -7.02 35.71 8.11
CA ILE A 6 -6.26 34.47 8.33
C ILE A 6 -5.98 33.77 7.00
N TYR A 7 -7.02 33.64 6.16
CA TYR A 7 -6.90 33.05 4.83
C TYR A 7 -5.89 33.78 3.95
N LEU A 8 -5.90 35.12 3.94
CA LEU A 8 -4.97 35.91 3.17
C LEU A 8 -3.54 35.81 3.69
N ILE A 9 -3.33 35.71 5.02
CA ILE A 9 -2.00 35.47 5.60
C ILE A 9 -1.44 34.11 5.16
N GLU A 10 -2.24 33.06 5.20
CA GLU A 10 -1.81 31.72 4.79
C GLU A 10 -1.35 31.73 3.32
N ARG A 11 -2.14 32.33 2.43
CA ARG A 11 -1.78 32.46 1.02
C ARG A 11 -0.58 33.39 0.79
N TYR A 12 -0.42 34.42 1.61
CA TYR A 12 0.78 35.26 1.59
C TYR A 12 2.02 34.43 1.91
N PHE A 13 1.97 33.60 2.95
CA PHE A 13 3.10 32.76 3.34
C PHE A 13 3.36 31.61 2.37
N SER A 14 2.38 31.14 1.62
CA SER A 14 2.57 30.12 0.57
C SER A 14 3.01 30.70 -0.78
N ASP A 15 3.20 32.02 -0.89
CA ASP A 15 3.46 32.73 -2.16
C ASP A 15 2.33 32.54 -3.22
N GLU A 16 1.09 32.36 -2.76
CA GLU A 16 -0.10 32.07 -3.60
C GLU A 16 -1.09 33.25 -3.70
N LEU A 17 -0.69 34.45 -3.30
CA LEU A 17 -1.57 35.62 -3.26
C LEU A 17 -1.87 36.18 -4.66
N MET A 18 -3.15 36.38 -5.01
CA MET A 18 -3.53 37.01 -6.28
C MET A 18 -3.47 38.54 -6.22
N SER A 19 -3.41 39.19 -7.38
CA SER A 19 -3.25 40.65 -7.50
C SER A 19 -4.40 41.46 -6.89
N ASP A 20 -5.63 40.94 -6.98
CA ASP A 20 -6.84 41.51 -6.37
C ASP A 20 -6.84 41.34 -4.84
N GLU A 21 -6.45 40.16 -4.38
CA GLU A 21 -6.32 39.82 -2.95
C GLU A 21 -5.18 40.58 -2.26
N LYS A 22 -4.13 40.95 -3.00
CA LYS A 22 -3.04 41.78 -2.48
C LYS A 22 -3.52 43.16 -2.03
N ASN A 23 -4.35 43.80 -2.84
CA ASN A 23 -4.90 45.11 -2.49
C ASN A 23 -5.84 45.01 -1.28
N GLU A 24 -6.63 43.93 -1.20
CA GLU A 24 -7.48 43.63 -0.05
C GLU A 24 -6.63 43.43 1.21
N PHE A 25 -5.57 42.63 1.12
CA PHE A 25 -4.65 42.35 2.22
C PHE A 25 -3.95 43.62 2.72
N ASP A 26 -3.42 44.45 1.82
CA ASP A 26 -2.78 45.73 2.16
C ASP A 26 -3.76 46.69 2.85
N SER A 27 -5.04 46.68 2.43
CA SER A 27 -6.09 47.48 3.08
C SER A 27 -6.39 47.01 4.52
N LEU A 28 -6.33 45.70 4.77
CA LEU A 28 -6.55 45.13 6.10
C LEU A 28 -5.37 45.44 7.05
N LEU A 29 -4.15 45.51 6.53
CA LEU A 29 -2.95 45.90 7.29
C LEU A 29 -2.93 47.38 7.71
N LEU A 30 -3.82 48.22 7.18
CA LEU A 30 -4.01 49.59 7.69
C LEU A 30 -4.47 49.59 9.15
N ASN A 31 -5.21 48.55 9.58
CA ASN A 31 -5.58 48.38 10.99
C ASN A 31 -4.36 47.95 11.81
N LYS A 32 -4.01 48.75 12.83
CA LYS A 32 -2.86 48.49 13.70
C LYS A 32 -2.88 47.09 14.32
N ASN A 33 -4.02 46.63 14.82
CA ASN A 33 -4.11 45.32 15.48
C ASN A 33 -3.83 44.17 14.50
N LEU A 34 -4.31 44.27 13.25
CA LEU A 34 -4.07 43.24 12.23
C LEU A 34 -2.63 43.27 11.73
N ARG A 35 -2.03 44.47 11.64
CA ARG A 35 -0.61 44.62 11.30
C ARG A 35 0.30 44.01 12.35
N ASP A 36 0.03 44.28 13.62
CA ASP A 36 0.82 43.76 14.74
C ASP A 36 0.74 42.21 14.75
N GLU A 37 -0.45 41.63 14.54
CA GLU A 37 -0.66 40.18 14.40
C GLU A 37 0.11 39.57 13.21
N PHE A 38 0.07 40.23 12.05
CA PHE A 38 0.81 39.77 10.88
C PHE A 38 2.32 39.75 11.11
N GLU A 39 2.86 40.79 11.74
CA GLU A 39 4.30 40.86 12.07
C GLU A 39 4.71 39.78 13.09
N GLU A 40 3.85 39.46 14.06
CA GLU A 40 4.10 38.34 14.98
C GLU A 40 4.15 36.99 14.24
N GLN A 41 3.17 36.70 13.38
CA GLN A 41 3.15 35.44 12.62
C GLN A 41 4.32 35.34 11.64
N LYS A 42 4.67 36.45 10.98
CA LYS A 42 5.81 36.54 10.08
C LYS A 42 7.12 36.22 10.82
N ARG A 43 7.29 36.78 12.03
CA ARG A 43 8.45 36.48 12.88
C ARG A 43 8.53 35.00 13.25
N VAL A 44 7.41 34.36 13.58
CA VAL A 44 7.38 32.92 13.88
C VAL A 44 7.79 32.11 12.65
N LYS A 45 7.25 32.43 11.47
CA LYS A 45 7.62 31.76 10.21
C LYS A 45 9.11 31.89 9.93
N GLU A 46 9.68 33.09 10.06
CA GLU A 46 11.13 33.31 9.84
C GLU A 46 12.02 32.50 10.78
N VAL A 47 11.56 32.25 12.02
CA VAL A 47 12.28 31.38 12.96
C VAL A 47 12.17 29.92 12.55
N LEU A 48 10.98 29.46 12.14
CA LEU A 48 10.76 28.10 11.67
C LEU A 48 11.54 27.78 10.40
N ASP A 49 11.60 28.72 9.44
CA ASP A 49 12.36 28.56 8.19
C ASP A 49 13.88 28.42 8.45
N LYS A 50 14.37 28.95 9.56
CA LYS A 50 15.77 28.79 9.99
C LYS A 50 16.02 27.49 10.75
N MET A 51 14.96 26.80 11.22
CA MET A 51 15.10 25.50 11.84
C MET A 51 15.42 24.44 10.78
N LYS A 52 16.59 23.83 10.89
CA LYS A 52 16.91 22.63 10.11
C LYS A 52 16.55 21.40 10.93
N LEU A 53 15.82 20.47 10.31
CA LEU A 53 15.63 19.15 10.88
C LEU A 53 16.99 18.48 11.05
N LYS A 54 17.18 17.83 12.21
CA LYS A 54 18.40 17.05 12.46
C LYS A 54 18.40 15.87 11.49
N ASN A 55 19.49 15.72 10.71
CA ASN A 55 19.65 14.54 9.88
C ASN A 55 19.69 13.27 10.77
N PRO A 56 18.99 12.19 10.37
CA PRO A 56 19.05 10.92 11.09
C PRO A 56 20.51 10.42 11.16
N SER A 57 20.87 9.68 12.22
CA SER A 57 22.17 9.03 12.27
C SER A 57 22.28 7.97 11.17
N VAL A 58 23.52 7.66 10.77
CA VAL A 58 23.82 6.62 9.77
C VAL A 58 23.20 5.28 10.18
N GLU A 59 23.19 4.95 11.47
CA GLU A 59 22.60 3.70 12.00
C GLU A 59 21.10 3.60 11.75
N VAL A 60 20.37 4.72 11.78
CA VAL A 60 18.92 4.76 11.49
C VAL A 60 18.69 4.50 10.00
N TRP A 61 19.53 5.09 9.15
CA TRP A 61 19.50 4.87 7.71
C TRP A 61 19.81 3.43 7.34
N ASP A 62 20.84 2.84 7.94
CA ASP A 62 21.23 1.45 7.66
C ASP A 62 20.11 0.48 8.04
N LYS A 63 19.49 0.66 9.20
CA LYS A 63 18.34 -0.17 9.60
C LYS A 63 17.16 -0.05 8.64
N TYR A 64 16.87 1.16 8.18
CA TYR A 64 15.80 1.41 7.21
C TYR A 64 16.08 0.68 5.89
N TRP A 65 17.30 0.82 5.36
CA TRP A 65 17.72 0.16 4.12
C TRP A 65 17.68 -1.36 4.25
N LEU A 66 18.23 -1.93 5.32
CA LEU A 66 18.19 -3.37 5.56
C LEU A 66 16.76 -3.91 5.60
N GLY A 67 15.82 -3.20 6.23
CA GLY A 67 14.41 -3.59 6.24
C GLY A 67 13.79 -3.63 4.84
N ILE A 68 14.12 -2.67 3.99
CA ILE A 68 13.63 -2.59 2.61
C ILE A 68 14.23 -3.67 1.73
N TYR A 69 15.55 -3.86 1.78
CA TYR A 69 16.24 -4.89 1.02
C TYR A 69 15.71 -6.28 1.38
N ASN A 70 15.56 -6.59 2.67
CA ASN A 70 15.01 -7.88 3.12
C ASN A 70 13.58 -8.11 2.64
N LYS A 71 12.75 -7.06 2.56
CA LYS A 71 11.37 -7.16 2.08
C LYS A 71 11.31 -7.42 0.57
N ILE A 72 12.17 -6.74 -0.19
CA ILE A 72 12.25 -6.90 -1.65
C ILE A 72 12.82 -8.28 -2.00
N GLU A 73 13.91 -8.68 -1.36
CA GLU A 73 14.55 -9.98 -1.55
C GLU A 73 13.56 -11.12 -1.31
N ARG A 74 12.85 -11.08 -0.17
CA ARG A 74 11.80 -12.07 0.12
C ARG A 74 10.70 -12.06 -0.93
N GLY A 75 10.26 -10.89 -1.39
CA GLY A 75 9.25 -10.77 -2.44
C GLY A 75 9.70 -11.45 -3.74
N LEU A 76 10.93 -11.16 -4.18
CA LEU A 76 11.51 -11.75 -5.38
C LEU A 76 11.74 -13.26 -5.25
N ALA A 77 12.22 -13.72 -4.09
CA ALA A 77 12.39 -15.14 -3.80
C ALA A 77 11.06 -15.90 -3.89
N TRP A 78 9.98 -15.36 -3.30
CA TRP A 78 8.66 -15.96 -3.39
C TRP A 78 8.10 -15.97 -4.82
N ILE A 79 8.35 -14.94 -5.61
CA ILE A 79 7.95 -14.90 -7.02
C ILE A 79 8.69 -16.00 -7.80
N ALA A 80 10.02 -16.08 -7.65
CA ALA A 80 10.83 -17.09 -8.34
C ALA A 80 10.41 -18.52 -7.95
N ILE A 81 10.21 -18.79 -6.66
CA ILE A 81 9.70 -20.07 -6.16
C ILE A 81 8.32 -20.38 -6.75
N SER A 82 7.40 -19.41 -6.74
CA SER A 82 6.04 -19.62 -7.26
C SER A 82 6.04 -19.93 -8.75
N VAL A 83 6.85 -19.22 -9.54
CA VAL A 83 6.98 -19.48 -10.99
C VAL A 83 7.56 -20.85 -11.25
N GLY A 84 8.66 -21.22 -10.57
CA GLY A 84 9.26 -22.54 -10.71
C GLY A 84 8.30 -23.66 -10.31
N PHE A 85 7.59 -23.48 -9.19
CA PHE A 85 6.59 -24.43 -8.72
C PHE A 85 5.42 -24.58 -9.70
N LEU A 86 4.95 -23.47 -10.29
CA LEU A 86 3.88 -23.49 -11.29
C LEU A 86 4.30 -24.27 -12.55
N ILE A 87 5.52 -24.05 -13.04
CA ILE A 87 6.07 -24.79 -14.19
C ILE A 87 6.11 -26.29 -13.90
N LEU A 88 6.61 -26.68 -12.72
CA LEU A 88 6.68 -28.09 -12.32
C LEU A 88 5.29 -28.73 -12.19
N ILE A 89 4.31 -28.03 -11.61
CA ILE A 89 2.93 -28.52 -11.52
C ILE A 89 2.35 -28.71 -12.92
N ILE A 90 2.50 -27.73 -13.82
CA ILE A 90 1.93 -27.82 -15.16
C ILE A 90 2.54 -29.00 -15.91
N TYR A 91 3.88 -29.07 -15.96
CA TYR A 91 4.57 -30.14 -16.66
C TYR A 91 4.24 -31.51 -16.07
N GLY A 92 4.31 -31.65 -14.73
CA GLY A 92 3.97 -32.90 -14.05
C GLY A 92 2.51 -33.31 -14.24
N SER A 93 1.59 -32.35 -14.33
CA SER A 93 0.17 -32.65 -14.57
C SER A 93 -0.07 -33.14 -16.00
N ILE A 94 0.59 -32.54 -17.00
CA ILE A 94 0.49 -32.98 -18.40
C ILE A 94 1.02 -34.41 -18.52
N GLU A 95 2.22 -34.66 -18.02
CA GLU A 95 2.86 -35.97 -18.07
C GLU A 95 2.02 -37.03 -17.34
N ALA A 96 1.48 -36.71 -16.15
CA ALA A 96 0.63 -37.61 -15.40
C ALA A 96 -0.67 -37.96 -16.16
N VAL A 97 -1.29 -36.97 -16.81
CA VAL A 97 -2.48 -37.20 -17.64
C VAL A 97 -2.13 -38.07 -18.84
N GLU A 98 -1.07 -37.75 -19.57
CA GLU A 98 -0.64 -38.52 -20.74
C GLU A 98 -0.37 -39.98 -20.39
N GLN A 99 0.40 -40.25 -19.33
CA GLN A 99 0.68 -41.61 -18.88
C GLN A 99 -0.58 -42.34 -18.40
N PHE A 100 -1.47 -41.64 -17.68
CA PHE A 100 -2.72 -42.22 -17.19
C PHE A 100 -3.68 -42.59 -18.32
N PHE A 101 -3.76 -41.79 -19.38
CA PHE A 101 -4.62 -42.08 -20.52
C PHE A 101 -3.99 -43.07 -21.50
N ALA A 102 -2.66 -43.07 -21.65
CA ALA A 102 -1.92 -44.01 -22.50
C ALA A 102 -1.89 -45.44 -21.95
N ASP A 103 -2.07 -45.64 -20.63
CA ASP A 103 -2.15 -46.97 -20.05
C ASP A 103 -3.34 -47.77 -20.60
N THR A 104 -3.09 -48.89 -21.26
CA THR A 104 -4.11 -49.77 -21.83
C THR A 104 -4.59 -50.84 -20.85
N GLN A 105 -3.96 -50.98 -19.68
CA GLN A 105 -4.32 -52.00 -18.68
C GLN A 105 -5.50 -51.57 -17.81
N THR A 106 -5.66 -50.27 -17.57
CA THR A 106 -6.73 -49.75 -16.72
C THR A 106 -8.07 -49.63 -17.48
N PRO A 107 -9.16 -50.28 -17.02
CA PRO A 107 -10.49 -50.15 -17.62
C PRO A 107 -10.99 -48.70 -17.64
N GLY A 108 -11.64 -48.29 -18.74
CA GLY A 108 -12.10 -46.90 -18.92
C GLY A 108 -13.00 -46.38 -17.79
N ILE A 109 -13.85 -47.23 -17.22
CA ILE A 109 -14.72 -46.87 -16.09
C ILE A 109 -13.93 -46.42 -14.85
N VAL A 110 -12.78 -47.06 -14.58
CA VAL A 110 -11.90 -46.74 -13.45
C VAL A 110 -11.22 -45.39 -13.70
N LYS A 111 -10.80 -45.13 -14.95
CA LYS A 111 -10.23 -43.82 -15.32
C LYS A 111 -11.21 -42.68 -15.13
N PHE A 112 -12.46 -42.86 -15.55
CA PHE A 112 -13.51 -41.86 -15.32
C PHE A 112 -13.79 -41.65 -13.83
N GLY A 113 -13.85 -42.73 -13.03
CA GLY A 113 -14.05 -42.64 -11.59
C GLY A 113 -12.94 -41.85 -10.87
N ILE A 114 -11.68 -42.13 -11.19
CA ILE A 114 -10.52 -41.43 -10.62
C ILE A 114 -10.54 -39.95 -11.04
N SER A 115 -10.74 -39.67 -12.34
CA SER A 115 -10.81 -38.29 -12.83
C SER A 115 -11.96 -37.50 -12.19
N ALA A 116 -13.13 -38.10 -12.04
CA ALA A 116 -14.27 -37.48 -11.37
C ALA A 116 -13.98 -37.17 -9.89
N LEU A 117 -13.29 -38.08 -9.19
CA LEU A 117 -12.87 -37.88 -7.80
C LEU A 117 -11.88 -36.72 -7.68
N VAL A 118 -10.85 -36.68 -8.54
CA VAL A 118 -9.84 -35.61 -8.54
C VAL A 118 -10.48 -34.26 -8.85
N ILE A 119 -11.31 -34.19 -9.90
CA ILE A 119 -12.02 -32.94 -10.27
C ILE A 119 -12.95 -32.49 -9.14
N GLY A 120 -13.74 -33.41 -8.56
CA GLY A 120 -14.61 -33.11 -7.43
C GLY A 120 -13.83 -32.60 -6.22
N GLY A 121 -12.68 -33.20 -5.92
CA GLY A 121 -11.77 -32.75 -4.87
C GLY A 121 -11.20 -31.36 -5.12
N LEU A 122 -10.79 -31.05 -6.35
CA LEU A 122 -10.31 -29.72 -6.73
C LEU A 122 -11.42 -28.66 -6.60
N ILE A 123 -12.66 -28.98 -7.00
CA ILE A 123 -13.82 -28.08 -6.84
C ILE A 123 -14.07 -27.82 -5.35
N LEU A 124 -14.06 -28.85 -4.51
CA LEU A 124 -14.23 -28.71 -3.06
C LEU A 124 -13.11 -27.86 -2.44
N LEU A 125 -11.85 -28.14 -2.78
CA LEU A 125 -10.71 -27.34 -2.33
C LEU A 125 -10.85 -25.87 -2.74
N PHE A 126 -11.22 -25.60 -3.99
CA PHE A 126 -11.42 -24.24 -4.47
C PHE A 126 -12.58 -23.55 -3.73
N SER A 127 -13.66 -24.27 -3.44
CA SER A 127 -14.79 -23.77 -2.64
C SER A 127 -14.34 -23.35 -1.24
N VAL A 128 -13.58 -24.20 -0.55
CA VAL A 128 -13.08 -23.92 0.81
C VAL A 128 -12.06 -22.79 0.82
N ILE A 129 -11.12 -22.77 -0.14
CA ILE A 129 -10.13 -21.70 -0.26
C ILE A 129 -10.82 -20.36 -0.52
N ARG A 130 -11.80 -20.33 -1.45
CA ARG A 130 -12.59 -19.12 -1.72
C ARG A 130 -13.29 -18.65 -0.44
N GLU A 131 -13.99 -19.54 0.25
CA GLU A 131 -14.68 -19.20 1.50
C GLU A 131 -13.71 -18.62 2.55
N LYS A 132 -12.55 -19.24 2.74
CA LYS A 132 -11.55 -18.82 3.73
C LYS A 132 -10.88 -17.49 3.38
N LEU A 133 -10.58 -17.24 2.10
CA LEU A 133 -10.01 -15.97 1.63
C LEU A 133 -11.01 -14.81 1.75
N PHE A 134 -12.29 -15.05 1.46
CA PHE A 134 -13.35 -14.05 1.57
C PHE A 134 -13.68 -13.72 3.03
N THR A 135 -13.67 -14.69 3.94
CA THR A 135 -13.89 -14.45 5.37
C THR A 135 -12.69 -13.73 6.01
N GLY A 136 -11.46 -14.09 5.61
CA GLY A 136 -10.24 -13.51 6.19
C GLY A 136 -9.98 -12.03 5.84
N THR A 137 -10.60 -11.50 4.79
CA THR A 137 -10.48 -10.09 4.36
C THR A 137 -11.58 -9.17 4.88
N ARG A 138 -12.71 -9.73 5.35
CA ARG A 138 -13.88 -8.97 5.85
C ARG A 138 -14.11 -9.06 7.36
N ASP A 139 -13.18 -9.67 8.09
CA ASP A 139 -13.29 -9.78 9.54
C ASP A 139 -12.92 -8.45 10.22
N LYS A 140 -13.95 -7.70 10.63
CA LYS A 140 -13.85 -6.39 11.30
C LYS A 140 -13.19 -6.46 12.68
N TYR A 141 -13.04 -7.66 13.27
CA TYR A 141 -12.54 -7.85 14.63
C TYR A 141 -11.22 -8.62 14.71
N LYS A 142 -10.50 -8.72 13.59
CA LYS A 142 -9.24 -9.48 13.49
C LYS A 142 -8.12 -9.00 14.41
N GLU A 143 -8.22 -7.77 14.95
CA GLU A 143 -7.24 -7.14 15.83
C GLU A 143 -7.60 -7.22 17.33
N VAL A 144 -8.77 -7.77 17.68
CA VAL A 144 -9.16 -7.90 19.10
C VAL A 144 -8.47 -9.12 19.70
N GLN A 145 -7.40 -8.90 20.46
CA GLN A 145 -6.80 -9.91 21.33
C GLN A 145 -7.73 -10.16 22.52
N ARG A 146 -8.01 -11.44 22.83
CA ARG A 146 -8.72 -11.88 24.04
C ARG A 146 -7.76 -12.15 25.17
#